data_AF-A0A7J6B0Q7-F1
#
_entry.id   AF-A0A7J6B0Q7-F1
#
_cell.length_a   1.000
_cell.length_b   1.000
_cell.length_c   1.000
_cell.angle_alpha   90.00
_cell.angle_beta   90.00
_cell.angle_gamma   90.00
#
_symmetry.space_group_name_H-M   'P 1'
#
loop_
_entity.id
_entity.type
_entity.pdbx_description
1 polymer ?
#
loop_
_entity_poly.entity_id
_entity_poly.type
_entity_poly.pdbx_seq_one_letter_code
_entity_poly.pdbx_strand_id
1 'polypeptide(L)' 'MVSRSLLLVLLGLTCLQSFTTANNGHGPRQCCFKYQKKEIPAKYITAYKETEHQCTKPGVM' A
#
# COMPACT_ATOMS: atom_id res chain seq x y z
N MET A 1 -17.05 -36.55 -15.46
CA MET A 1 -15.80 -35.80 -15.82
C MET A 1 -15.96 -34.28 -15.83
N VAL A 2 -17.14 -33.72 -16.09
CA VAL A 2 -17.33 -32.25 -16.21
C VAL A 2 -17.16 -31.49 -14.89
N SER A 3 -17.62 -32.05 -13.77
CA SER A 3 -17.60 -31.38 -12.46
C SER A 3 -16.18 -31.01 -11.97
N ARG A 4 -15.21 -31.90 -12.16
CA ARG A 4 -13.82 -31.70 -11.69
C ARG A 4 -13.07 -30.66 -12.54
N SER A 5 -13.28 -30.68 -13.86
CA SER A 5 -12.74 -29.66 -14.76
C SER A 5 -13.38 -28.29 -14.52
N LEU A 6 -14.68 -28.24 -14.25
CA LEU A 6 -15.40 -27.00 -13.92
C LEU A 6 -14.88 -26.38 -12.61
N LEU A 7 -14.68 -27.21 -11.58
CA LEU A 7 -14.10 -26.80 -10.30
C LEU A 7 -12.69 -26.21 -10.46
N LEU A 8 -11.83 -26.85 -11.27
CA LEU A 8 -10.48 -26.37 -11.56
C LEU A 8 -10.48 -25.01 -12.28
N VAL A 9 -11.37 -24.83 -13.25
CA VAL A 9 -11.54 -23.55 -13.96
C VAL A 9 -12.02 -22.45 -13.02
N LEU A 10 -12.99 -22.75 -12.14
CA LEU A 10 -13.50 -21.79 -11.16
C LEU A 10 -12.41 -21.38 -10.16
N LEU A 11 -11.61 -22.35 -9.67
CA LEU A 11 -10.47 -22.08 -8.79
C LEU A 11 -9.42 -21.20 -9.49
N GLY A 12 -9.09 -21.50 -10.74
CA GLY A 12 -8.14 -20.70 -11.52
C GLY A 12 -8.62 -19.25 -11.70
N LEU A 13 -9.90 -19.06 -12.00
CA LEU A 13 -10.49 -17.73 -12.20
C LEU A 13 -10.46 -16.88 -10.92
N THR A 14 -10.87 -17.45 -9.79
CA THR A 14 -10.86 -16.77 -8.47
C THR A 14 -9.45 -16.42 -8.00
N CYS A 15 -8.47 -17.28 -8.31
CA CYS A 15 -7.06 -17.02 -8.01
C CYS A 15 -6.56 -15.80 -8.82
N LEU A 16 -6.86 -15.75 -10.12
CA LEU A 16 -6.48 -14.64 -11.00
C LEU A 16 -7.11 -13.29 -10.58
N GLN A 17 -8.37 -13.32 -10.11
CA GLN A 17 -9.07 -12.14 -9.57
C GLN A 17 -8.44 -11.61 -8.27
N SER A 18 -7.87 -12.50 -7.46
CA SER A 18 -7.19 -12.11 -6.21
C SER A 18 -5.88 -11.34 -6.48
N PHE A 19 -5.11 -11.78 -7.47
CA PHE A 19 -3.86 -11.11 -7.86
C PHE A 19 -4.10 -9.74 -8.51
N THR A 20 -5.16 -9.59 -9.30
CA THR A 20 -5.51 -8.30 -9.94
C THR A 20 -6.01 -7.26 -8.93
N THR A 21 -6.71 -7.69 -7.87
CA THR A 21 -7.15 -6.80 -6.79
C THR A 21 -5.98 -6.20 -6.00
N ALA A 22 -4.90 -6.97 -5.81
CA ALA A 22 -3.69 -6.49 -5.15
C ALA A 22 -2.96 -5.39 -5.96
N ASN A 23 -3.11 -5.39 -7.29
CA ASN A 23 -2.52 -4.36 -8.16
C ASN A 23 -3.26 -3.01 -8.11
N ASN A 24 -4.51 -3.01 -7.61
CA ASN A 24 -5.29 -1.81 -7.32
C ASN A 24 -5.14 -1.33 -5.87
N GLY A 25 -4.33 -2.03 -5.06
CA GLY A 25 -3.88 -1.50 -3.79
C GLY A 25 -3.13 -0.22 -4.10
N HIS A 26 -3.69 0.92 -3.72
CA HIS A 26 -2.95 2.17 -3.71
C HIS A 26 -1.70 1.92 -2.87
N GLY A 27 -0.56 1.67 -3.54
CA GLY A 27 0.73 1.54 -2.87
C GLY A 27 0.87 2.72 -1.91
N PRO A 28 1.46 2.51 -0.71
CA PRO A 28 1.30 3.44 0.40
C PRO A 28 1.52 4.87 -0.06
N ARG A 29 0.45 5.67 -0.03
CA ARG A 29 0.49 7.02 -0.59
C ARG A 29 1.31 7.83 0.39
N GLN A 30 2.56 8.05 0.02
CA GLN A 30 3.53 8.88 0.74
C GLN A 30 3.88 8.35 2.15
N CYS A 31 4.89 7.48 2.20
CA CYS A 31 5.58 7.10 3.45
C CYS A 31 6.95 7.79 3.58
N CYS A 32 7.40 7.95 4.82
CA CYS A 32 8.76 8.34 5.14
C CYS A 32 9.68 7.12 5.27
N PHE A 33 10.65 6.96 4.36
CA PHE A 33 11.65 5.89 4.45
C PHE A 33 12.95 6.32 5.15
N LYS A 34 13.21 7.64 5.15
CA LYS A 34 14.37 8.30 5.76
C LYS A 34 13.91 9.58 6.45
N TYR A 35 14.63 9.97 7.51
CA TYR A 35 14.33 11.16 8.30
C TYR A 35 15.40 12.22 8.14
N GLN A 36 14.98 13.48 8.26
CA GLN A 36 15.90 14.58 8.30
C GLN A 36 16.64 14.59 9.64
N LYS A 37 17.97 14.57 9.57
CA LYS A 37 18.83 14.45 10.76
C LYS A 37 19.13 15.79 11.43
N LYS A 38 18.90 16.88 10.71
CA LYS A 38 19.08 18.26 11.19
C LYS A 38 17.72 18.86 11.44
N GLU A 39 17.63 19.66 12.49
CA GLU A 39 16.42 20.39 12.84
C GLU A 39 16.05 21.38 11.74
N ILE A 40 14.75 21.44 11.42
CA ILE A 40 14.21 22.40 10.46
C ILE A 40 13.78 23.63 11.27
N PRO A 41 14.31 24.84 10.98
CA PRO A 41 13.87 26.03 11.68
C PRO A 41 12.36 26.24 11.54
N ALA A 42 11.65 26.34 12.66
CA ALA A 42 10.19 26.37 12.71
C ALA A 42 9.55 27.45 11.82
N LYS A 43 10.24 28.59 11.64
CA LYS A 43 9.81 29.68 10.75
C LYS A 43 9.62 29.28 9.28
N TYR A 44 10.19 28.15 8.85
CA TYR A 44 10.05 27.63 7.49
C TYR A 44 8.96 26.56 7.37
N ILE A 45 8.35 26.11 8.48
CA ILE A 45 7.30 25.10 8.48
C ILE A 45 5.95 25.80 8.33
N THR A 46 5.27 25.57 7.22
CA THR A 46 3.98 26.21 6.91
C THR A 46 2.78 25.29 7.14
N ALA A 47 3.00 23.98 7.08
CA ALA A 47 2.00 22.95 7.35
C ALA A 47 2.72 21.64 7.73
N TYR A 48 1.97 20.69 8.28
CA TYR A 48 2.44 19.32 8.47
C TYR A 48 1.30 18.33 8.23
N LYS A 49 1.64 17.10 7.86
CA LYS A 49 0.69 15.97 7.78
C LYS A 49 1.32 14.68 8.27
N GLU A 50 0.53 13.83 8.90
CA GLU A 50 0.95 12.49 9.29
C GLU A 50 0.92 11.55 8.09
N THR A 51 1.89 10.64 8.03
CA THR A 51 1.88 9.52 7.07
C THR A 51 0.77 8.53 7.39
N GLU A 52 0.27 7.82 6.39
CA GLU A 52 -0.74 6.77 6.59
C GLU A 52 -0.28 5.67 7.56
N HIS A 53 -1.21 5.11 8.33
CA HIS A 53 -0.92 4.05 9.31
C HIS A 53 -0.40 2.74 8.69
N GLN A 54 -0.64 2.54 7.39
CA GLN A 54 -0.10 1.40 6.64
C GLN A 54 1.41 1.51 6.34
N CYS A 55 2.04 2.64 6.61
CA CYS A 55 3.48 2.79 6.51
C CYS A 55 4.20 1.93 7.57
N THR A 56 5.27 1.25 7.17
CA THR A 56 6.10 0.42 8.08
C THR A 56 6.78 1.25 9.17
N LYS A 57 6.91 2.56 8.96
CA LYS A 57 7.53 3.50 9.89
C LYS A 57 6.62 4.72 10.04
N PRO A 58 6.51 5.28 11.26
CA PRO A 58 5.78 6.52 11.47
C PRO A 58 6.51 7.71 10.83
N GLY A 59 5.79 8.74 10.41
CA GLY A 59 6.39 9.96 9.88
C GLY A 59 5.43 11.14 9.78
N VAL A 60 6.03 12.33 9.68
CA VAL A 60 5.34 13.60 9.45
C VAL A 60 6.04 14.31 8.28
N MET A 61 5.26 14.93 7.39
CA MET A 61 5.74 15.67 6.22
C MET A 61 5.28 17.12 6.23
#